data_AF-A0A6J4FVP5-F1
#
_entry.id   AF-A0A6J4FVP5-F1
#
_cell.length_a   1.000
_cell.length_b   1.000
_cell.length_c   1.000
_cell.angle_alpha   90.00
_cell.angle_beta   90.00
_cell.angle_gamma   90.00
#
_symmetry.space_group_name_H-M   'P 1'
#
loop_
_entity.id
_entity.type
_entity.pdbx_description
1 polymer ?
#
loop_
_entity_poly.entity_id
_entity_poly.type
_entity_poly.pdbx_seq_one_letter_code
_entity_poly.pdbx_strand_id
1 'polypeptide(L)' 'MDTTSHWMRLAHLLRRELEGQPIDRQQAASLAEMLAPLHPDMTHTLSSVRRRMRAQSA' A
#
# COMPACT_ATOMS: atom_id res chain seq x y z
N MET A 1 -16.07 -3.56 3.81
CA MET A 1 -15.15 -3.86 2.68
C MET A 1 -14.35 -5.08 3.08
N ASP A 2 -14.21 -6.05 2.17
CA ASP A 2 -13.45 -7.27 2.43
C ASP A 2 -11.94 -7.05 2.20
N THR A 3 -11.11 -7.90 2.80
CA THR A 3 -9.64 -7.84 2.68
C THR A 3 -9.15 -7.90 1.23
N THR A 4 -9.86 -8.63 0.35
CA THR A 4 -9.54 -8.71 -1.09
C THR A 4 -9.69 -7.36 -1.77
N SER A 5 -10.74 -6.60 -1.43
CA SER A 5 -10.93 -5.25 -1.95
C SER A 5 -9.78 -4.31 -1.56
N HIS A 6 -9.26 -4.43 -0.33
CA HIS A 6 -8.10 -3.65 0.10
C HIS A 6 -6.82 -4.03 -0.65
N TRP A 7 -6.61 -5.33 -0.92
CA TRP A 7 -5.50 -5.80 -1.75
C TRP A 7 -5.59 -5.27 -3.18
N MET A 8 -6.77 -5.38 -3.82
CA MET A 8 -6.98 -4.86 -5.17
C MET A 8 -6.73 -3.36 -5.23
N ARG A 9 -7.19 -2.62 -4.21
CA ARG A 9 -6.98 -1.17 -4.14
C ARG A 9 -5.50 -0.83 -3.97
N LEU A 10 -4.78 -1.52 -3.09
CA LEU A 10 -3.34 -1.31 -2.89
C LEU A 10 -2.55 -1.64 -4.16
N ALA A 11 -2.83 -2.79 -4.79
CA ALA A 11 -2.19 -3.20 -6.04
C ALA A 11 -2.42 -2.18 -7.17
N HIS A 12 -3.64 -1.65 -7.28
CA HIS A 12 -3.97 -0.62 -8.26
C HIS A 12 -3.16 0.67 -8.03
N LEU A 13 -3.03 1.14 -6.78
CA LEU A 13 -2.23 2.32 -6.46
C LEU A 13 -0.74 2.09 -6.76
N LEU A 14 -0.18 0.95 -6.37
CA LEU A 14 1.23 0.63 -6.63
C LEU A 14 1.53 0.53 -8.12
N ARG A 15 0.62 -0.04 -8.91
CA ARG A 15 0.74 -0.09 -10.37
C ARG A 15 0.77 1.30 -10.98
N ARG A 16 -0.15 2.19 -10.57
CA ARG A 16 -0.20 3.57 -11.07
C ARG A 16 1.07 4.34 -10.71
N GLU A 17 1.61 4.14 -9.50
CA GLU A 17 2.89 4.74 -9.12
C GLU A 17 4.05 4.25 -10.00
N LEU A 18 4.09 2.94 -10.31
CA LEU A 18 5.09 2.36 -11.21
C LEU A 18 4.99 2.90 -12.64
N GLU A 19 3.77 3.19 -13.10
CA GLU A 19 3.48 3.84 -14.38
C GLU A 19 3.77 5.36 -14.37
N GLY A 20 4.30 5.90 -13.26
CA GLY A 20 4.62 7.32 -13.12
C GLY A 20 3.40 8.22 -12.92
N GLN A 21 2.23 7.64 -12.67
CA GLN A 21 1.01 8.41 -12.45
C GLN A 21 0.94 8.96 -11.01
N PRO A 22 0.27 10.11 -10.80
CA PRO A 22 -0.02 10.59 -9.46
C PRO A 22 -0.96 9.61 -8.74
N ILE A 23 -0.58 9.29 -7.50
CA ILE A 23 -1.35 8.41 -6.61
C ILE A 23 -1.57 9.06 -5.25
N ASP A 24 -2.61 8.61 -4.55
CA ASP A 24 -2.80 8.93 -3.14
C ASP A 24 -1.87 8.03 -2.30
N ARG A 25 -0.69 8.56 -1.98
CA ARG A 25 0.33 7.85 -1.19
C ARG A 25 -0.12 7.61 0.25
N GLN A 26 -0.92 8.50 0.83
CA GLN A 26 -1.44 8.32 2.18
C GLN A 26 -2.41 7.14 2.20
N GLN A 27 -3.31 7.05 1.21
CA GLN A 27 -4.20 5.89 1.05
C GLN A 27 -3.40 4.59 0.88
N ALA A 28 -2.35 4.59 0.05
CA ALA A 28 -1.50 3.41 -0.11
C ALA A 28 -0.82 2.97 1.21
N ALA A 29 -0.31 3.93 2.00
CA ALA A 29 0.29 3.66 3.30
C ALA A 29 -0.72 3.09 4.30
N SER A 30 -1.93 3.65 4.35
CA SER A 30 -3.00 3.18 5.24
C SER A 30 -3.49 1.78 4.88
N LEU A 31 -3.63 1.46 3.58
CA LEU A 31 -3.99 0.12 3.13
C LEU A 31 -2.90 -0.89 3.51
N ALA A 32 -1.63 -0.54 3.34
CA ALA A 32 -0.52 -1.43 3.72
C ALA A 32 -0.46 -1.68 5.24
N GLU A 33 -0.74 -0.66 6.04
CA GLU A 33 -0.82 -0.78 7.51
C GLU A 33 -1.97 -1.68 7.97
N MET A 34 -3.13 -1.59 7.31
CA MET A 34 -4.30 -2.42 7.62
C MET A 34 -4.10 -3.89 7.22
N LEU A 35 -3.42 -4.15 6.11
CA LEU A 35 -3.20 -5.51 5.59
C LEU A 35 -2.09 -6.25 6.36
N ALA A 36 -1.11 -5.55 6.93
CA ALA A 36 0.06 -6.17 7.58
C ALA A 36 -0.29 -7.18 8.69
N PRO A 37 -1.16 -6.88 9.67
CA PRO A 37 -1.52 -7.84 10.73
C PRO A 37 -2.35 -9.03 10.23
N LEU A 38 -2.97 -8.92 9.05
CA LEU A 38 -3.79 -9.99 8.46
C LEU A 38 -2.98 -10.97 7.61
N HIS A 39 -1.77 -10.57 7.19
CA HIS A 39 -0.91 -11.32 6.28
C HIS A 39 0.52 -11.35 6.82
N PRO A 40 0.80 -12.18 7.85
CA PRO A 40 2.11 -12.22 8.51
C PRO A 40 3.26 -12.51 7.53
N ASP A 41 3.00 -13.33 6.51
CA ASP A 41 3.89 -13.66 5.40
C ASP A 41 4.28 -12.44 4.53
N MET A 42 3.43 -11.41 4.48
CA MET A 42 3.66 -10.19 3.71
C MET A 42 4.06 -8.97 4.56
N THR A 43 4.25 -9.15 5.87
CA THR A 43 4.55 -8.05 6.83
C THR A 43 5.74 -7.20 6.37
N HIS A 44 6.82 -7.82 5.91
CA HIS A 44 8.02 -7.11 5.44
C HIS A 44 7.75 -6.26 4.20
N THR A 45 7.03 -6.83 3.23
CA THR A 45 6.63 -6.15 1.99
C THR A 45 5.74 -4.96 2.31
N LEU A 46 4.69 -5.16 3.10
CA LEU A 46 3.73 -4.11 3.46
C LEU A 46 4.36 -3.01 4.32
N SER A 47 5.26 -3.37 5.23
CA SER A 47 6.03 -2.39 6.01
C SER A 47 6.92 -1.53 5.11
N SER A 48 7.54 -2.13 4.10
CA SER A 48 8.38 -1.42 3.12
C SER A 48 7.56 -0.46 2.26
N VAL A 49 6.39 -0.91 1.78
CA VAL A 49 5.43 -0.05 1.06
C VAL A 49 5.03 1.14 1.93
N ARG A 50 4.59 0.91 3.17
CA ARG A 50 4.20 1.98 4.11
C ARG A 50 5.33 3.01 4.31
N ARG A 51 6.56 2.55 4.52
CA ARG A 51 7.73 3.43 4.70
C ARG A 51 7.99 4.28 3.46
N ARG A 52 8.00 3.66 2.27
CA ARG A 52 8.24 4.34 0.99
C ARG A 52 7.19 5.43 0.73
N MET A 53 5.91 5.09 0.91
CA MET A 53 4.80 6.02 0.67
C MET A 53 4.85 7.24 1.59
N ARG A 54 5.18 7.04 2.88
CA ARG A 54 5.31 8.13 3.85
C ARG A 54 6.55 9.00 3.60
N ALA A 55 7.69 8.40 3.24
CA ALA A 55 8.94 9.13 3.01
C ALA A 55 8.89 10.06 1.77
N GLN A 56 8.09 9.73 0.76
CA GLN A 56 7.95 10.52 -0.47
C GLN A 56 6.75 11.48 -0.44
N SER A 57 6.08 11.58 0.71
CA SER A 57 4.95 12.50 0.94
C SER A 57 5.35 13.69 1.83
N ALA A 58 6.59 13.72 2.31
CA ALA A 58 7.22 14.83 3.02
C ALA A 58 8.08 15.64 2.04
#